data_AF-A0A3M8SYR5-F1
#
_entry.id   AF-A0A3M8SYR5-F1
#
_cell.length_a   1.000
_cell.length_b   1.000
_cell.length_c   1.000
_cell.angle_alpha   90.00
_cell.angle_beta   90.00
_cell.angle_gamma   90.00
#
_symmetry.space_group_name_H-M   'P 1'
#
loop_
_entity.id
_entity.type
_entity.pdbx_description
1 polymer ?
#
loop_
_entity_poly.entity_id
_entity_poly.type
_entity_poly.pdbx_seq_one_letter_code
_entity_poly.pdbx_strand_id
1 'polypeptide(L)'
;MRPQPEATPIAGASASSVVESLRSRLSGRTVPPYPAGLRSNTGSCIGSTDEEGGVCARSIATLDDDLGVSRYLYAGAALEPVDDMPQWRVTDVIAVPSMRPHEALQIGTCEADRKPDAALAALVDARGAGEMVTRVRWAVRLQRDSGRFVTVSAATVACINEGFGE
;
A
#
# COMPACT_ATOMS: atom_id res chain seq x y z
N MET A 1 -6.23 -15.70 53.61
CA MET A 1 -6.06 -15.76 52.14
C MET A 1 -7.33 -15.22 51.51
N ARG A 2 -7.25 -14.04 50.87
CA ARG A 2 -8.32 -13.50 50.00
C ARG A 2 -7.81 -13.59 48.56
N PRO A 3 -8.56 -14.17 47.61
CA PRO A 3 -8.15 -14.15 46.21
C PRO A 3 -8.29 -12.73 45.66
N GLN A 4 -7.31 -12.28 44.87
CA GLN A 4 -7.36 -11.03 44.13
C GLN A 4 -8.34 -11.15 42.95
N PRO A 5 -9.05 -10.07 42.56
CA PRO A 5 -9.85 -10.07 41.35
C PRO A 5 -8.94 -10.04 40.12
N GLU A 6 -9.18 -10.97 39.19
CA GLU A 6 -8.50 -11.03 37.90
C GLU A 6 -8.82 -9.77 37.09
N ALA A 7 -7.77 -9.11 36.60
CA ALA A 7 -7.90 -7.97 35.72
C ALA A 7 -8.40 -8.42 34.34
N THR A 8 -9.59 -7.97 33.96
CA THR A 8 -10.14 -8.12 32.60
C THR A 8 -9.23 -7.40 31.59
N PRO A 9 -8.72 -8.07 30.55
CA PRO A 9 -7.99 -7.39 29.50
C PRO A 9 -8.96 -6.53 28.68
N ILE A 10 -8.70 -5.22 28.63
CA ILE A 10 -9.39 -4.30 27.73
C ILE A 10 -8.95 -4.69 26.32
N ALA A 11 -9.88 -5.21 25.52
CA ALA A 11 -9.65 -5.64 24.15
C ALA A 11 -9.21 -4.45 23.28
N GLY A 12 -7.90 -4.28 23.12
CA GLY A 12 -7.34 -3.45 22.06
C GLY A 12 -7.70 -4.06 20.71
N ALA A 13 -8.37 -3.29 19.85
CA ALA A 13 -8.64 -3.69 18.48
C ALA A 13 -7.32 -4.11 17.81
N SER A 14 -7.24 -5.36 17.34
CA SER A 14 -6.05 -5.85 16.63
C SER A 14 -5.88 -5.08 15.32
N ALA A 15 -4.65 -4.86 14.86
CA ALA A 15 -4.36 -4.15 13.60
C ALA A 15 -5.21 -4.66 12.42
N SER A 16 -5.49 -5.97 12.36
CA SER A 16 -6.38 -6.59 11.38
C SER A 16 -7.83 -6.09 11.42
N SER A 17 -8.39 -5.82 12.60
CA SER A 17 -9.76 -5.32 12.75
C SER A 17 -9.91 -3.87 12.31
N VAL A 18 -8.86 -3.06 12.47
CA VAL A 18 -8.84 -1.66 12.00
C VAL A 18 -8.81 -1.64 10.47
N VAL A 19 -7.96 -2.46 9.85
CA VAL A 19 -7.89 -2.56 8.39
C VAL A 19 -9.20 -3.05 7.80
N GLU A 20 -9.82 -4.07 8.37
CA GLU A 20 -11.10 -4.57 7.86
C GLU A 20 -12.20 -3.52 7.98
N SER A 21 -12.22 -2.77 9.09
CA SER A 21 -13.15 -1.65 9.24
C SER A 21 -12.88 -0.51 8.24
N LEU A 22 -11.62 -0.22 7.93
CA LEU A 22 -11.25 0.79 6.94
C LEU A 22 -11.62 0.33 5.53
N ARG A 23 -11.30 -0.92 5.18
CA ARG A 23 -11.72 -1.57 3.93
C ARG A 23 -13.24 -1.51 3.77
N SER A 24 -14.01 -1.91 4.77
CA SER A 24 -15.47 -1.86 4.73
C SER A 24 -16.01 -0.43 4.52
N ARG A 25 -15.34 0.59 5.07
CA ARG A 25 -15.75 2.00 4.93
C ARG A 25 -15.34 2.63 3.60
N LEU A 26 -14.22 2.21 3.02
CA LEU A 26 -13.63 2.80 1.82
C LEU A 26 -13.96 2.04 0.54
N SER A 27 -14.04 0.71 0.56
CA SER A 27 -14.30 -0.06 -0.65
C SER A 27 -15.60 0.40 -1.31
N GLY A 28 -15.52 0.71 -2.61
CA GLY A 28 -16.61 1.27 -3.42
C GLY A 28 -16.76 2.79 -3.33
N ARG A 29 -16.10 3.47 -2.38
CA ARG A 29 -16.08 4.93 -2.31
C ARG A 29 -15.15 5.52 -3.36
N THR A 30 -15.48 6.71 -3.82
CA THR A 30 -14.61 7.52 -4.66
C THR A 30 -13.72 8.41 -3.78
N VAL A 31 -12.43 8.46 -4.09
CA VAL A 31 -11.46 9.37 -3.47
C VAL A 31 -10.74 10.20 -4.54
N PRO A 32 -10.40 11.46 -4.24
CA PRO A 32 -10.71 12.23 -3.03
C PRO A 32 -12.22 12.58 -2.88
N PRO A 33 -12.71 12.94 -1.66
CA PRO A 33 -11.97 13.15 -0.42
C PRO A 33 -11.61 11.85 0.32
N TYR A 34 -10.47 11.85 1.01
CA TYR A 34 -10.04 10.76 1.88
C TYR A 34 -10.72 10.82 3.26
N PRO A 35 -10.74 9.72 4.04
CA PRO A 35 -11.27 9.74 5.40
C PRO A 35 -10.54 10.74 6.29
N ALA A 36 -11.24 11.27 7.29
CA ALA A 36 -10.65 12.21 8.25
C ALA A 36 -9.36 11.66 8.89
N GLY A 37 -8.33 12.50 8.95
CA GLY A 37 -7.00 12.15 9.48
C GLY A 37 -6.14 11.30 8.54
N LEU A 38 -6.60 11.05 7.30
CA LEU A 38 -5.83 10.37 6.26
C LEU A 38 -5.73 11.23 5.01
N ARG A 39 -4.57 11.15 4.34
CA ARG A 39 -4.32 11.74 3.02
C ARG A 39 -3.48 10.81 2.17
N SER A 40 -3.51 10.97 0.85
CA SER A 40 -2.60 10.25 -0.05
C SER A 40 -1.53 11.21 -0.55
N ASN A 41 -0.25 10.92 -0.28
CA ASN A 41 0.87 11.73 -0.79
C ASN A 41 1.68 10.99 -1.88
N THR A 42 1.58 9.67 -1.96
CA THR A 42 2.38 8.87 -2.89
C THR A 42 1.52 7.79 -3.52
N GLY A 43 1.75 7.51 -4.80
CA GLY A 43 1.10 6.41 -5.48
C GLY A 43 1.71 6.14 -6.83
N SER A 44 1.32 5.02 -7.43
CA SER A 44 1.72 4.62 -8.77
C SER A 44 0.47 4.29 -9.59
N CYS A 45 0.49 4.75 -10.83
CA CYS A 45 -0.49 4.41 -11.84
C CYS A 45 -0.12 3.08 -12.49
N ILE A 46 -1.14 2.25 -12.74
CA ILE A 46 -0.94 0.90 -13.20
C ILE A 46 -1.88 0.63 -14.37
N GLY A 47 -1.30 0.38 -15.55
CA GLY A 47 -2.04 0.18 -16.79
C GLY A 47 -2.87 -1.11 -16.80
N SER A 48 -3.75 -1.23 -17.78
CA SER A 48 -4.40 -2.51 -18.04
C SER A 48 -3.44 -3.51 -18.69
N THR A 49 -3.76 -4.79 -18.59
CA THR A 49 -3.16 -5.85 -19.42
C THR A 49 -3.74 -5.91 -20.83
N ASP A 50 -4.90 -5.28 -21.03
CA ASP A 50 -5.60 -5.22 -22.31
C ASP A 50 -5.31 -3.87 -23.00
N GLU A 51 -5.16 -3.88 -24.31
CA GLU A 51 -4.80 -2.68 -25.11
C GLU A 51 -5.82 -1.53 -24.97
N GLU A 52 -7.07 -1.83 -24.64
CA GLU A 52 -8.15 -0.85 -24.46
C GLU A 52 -8.21 -0.24 -23.06
N GLY A 53 -7.58 -0.86 -22.05
CA GLY A 53 -7.83 -0.48 -20.65
C GLY A 53 -7.03 0.73 -20.15
N GLY A 54 -6.26 1.38 -21.01
CA GLY A 54 -5.60 2.65 -20.72
C GLY A 54 -4.35 2.53 -19.82
N VAL A 55 -3.53 3.59 -19.86
CA VAL A 55 -2.22 3.65 -19.19
C VAL A 55 -2.35 3.69 -17.66
N CYS A 56 -3.48 4.15 -17.12
CA CYS A 56 -3.75 4.28 -15.68
C CYS A 56 -5.08 3.65 -15.24
N ALA A 57 -5.37 2.44 -15.69
CA ALA A 57 -6.59 1.70 -15.32
C ALA A 57 -6.78 1.56 -13.80
N ARG A 58 -5.66 1.38 -13.08
CA ARG A 58 -5.60 1.13 -11.64
C ARG A 58 -4.57 2.01 -10.96
N SER A 59 -4.64 2.07 -9.64
CA SER A 59 -3.61 2.68 -8.79
C SER A 59 -3.33 1.89 -7.54
N ILE A 60 -2.09 2.01 -7.05
CA ILE A 60 -1.73 1.77 -5.65
C ILE A 60 -1.33 3.12 -5.08
N ALA A 61 -1.91 3.52 -3.96
CA ALA A 61 -1.56 4.78 -3.33
C ALA A 61 -1.62 4.67 -1.80
N THR A 62 -0.87 5.55 -1.13
CA THR A 62 -0.76 5.55 0.32
C THR A 62 -1.99 6.19 0.97
N LEU A 63 -2.28 5.75 2.19
CA LEU A 63 -3.06 6.53 3.15
C LEU A 63 -2.14 6.80 4.33
N ASP A 64 -1.68 8.04 4.37
CA ASP A 64 -0.76 8.58 5.35
C ASP A 64 -1.55 9.27 6.45
N ASP A 65 -1.09 9.11 7.69
CA ASP A 65 -1.64 9.85 8.83
C ASP A 65 -1.20 11.32 8.81
N ASP A 66 -1.65 12.09 9.80
CA ASP A 66 -1.34 13.51 9.90
C ASP A 66 0.18 13.79 10.00
N LEU A 67 0.96 12.83 10.52
CA LEU A 67 2.41 12.89 10.63
C LEU A 67 3.12 12.53 9.31
N GLY A 68 2.38 12.19 8.26
CA GLY A 68 2.91 11.77 6.97
C GLY A 68 3.40 10.33 6.95
N VAL A 69 3.05 9.51 7.94
CA VAL A 69 3.44 8.10 7.99
C VAL A 69 2.42 7.26 7.23
N SER A 70 2.87 6.52 6.21
CA SER A 70 2.03 5.56 5.49
C SER A 70 1.55 4.44 6.40
N ARG A 71 0.24 4.44 6.70
CA ARG A 71 -0.40 3.42 7.54
C ARG A 71 -1.07 2.34 6.70
N TYR A 72 -1.58 2.73 5.53
CA TYR A 72 -2.29 1.82 4.64
C TYR A 72 -1.89 2.09 3.19
N LEU A 73 -2.15 1.08 2.36
CA LEU A 73 -2.27 1.25 0.91
C LEU A 73 -3.73 1.08 0.54
N TYR A 74 -4.20 1.85 -0.44
CA TYR A 74 -5.45 1.58 -1.13
C TYR A 74 -5.19 1.24 -2.59
N ALA A 75 -6.04 0.36 -3.11
CA ALA A 75 -6.12 0.05 -4.53
C ALA A 75 -7.27 0.87 -5.13
N GLY A 76 -7.02 1.55 -6.25
CA GLY A 76 -8.01 2.34 -6.96
C GLY A 76 -8.32 1.77 -8.35
N ALA A 77 -9.58 1.85 -8.78
CA ALA A 77 -9.98 1.79 -10.17
C ALA A 77 -10.21 3.22 -10.69
N ALA A 78 -9.67 3.55 -11.86
CA ALA A 78 -9.83 4.87 -12.42
C ALA A 78 -11.30 5.20 -12.71
N LEU A 79 -11.64 6.46 -12.50
CA LEU A 79 -12.90 7.08 -12.91
C LEU A 79 -12.57 8.32 -13.74
N GLU A 80 -13.60 8.89 -14.38
CA GLU A 80 -13.48 10.18 -15.04
C GLU A 80 -12.96 11.24 -14.05
N PRO A 81 -11.96 12.04 -14.45
CA PRO A 81 -11.45 13.12 -13.61
C PRO A 81 -12.52 14.19 -13.38
N VAL A 82 -12.42 14.90 -12.27
CA VAL A 82 -13.27 16.04 -11.92
C VAL A 82 -12.37 17.24 -11.70
N ASP A 83 -12.59 18.31 -12.47
CA ASP A 83 -11.76 19.54 -12.45
C ASP A 83 -10.25 19.22 -12.58
N ASP A 84 -9.90 18.39 -13.56
CA ASP A 84 -8.55 17.86 -13.81
C ASP A 84 -7.92 17.04 -12.65
N MET A 85 -8.67 16.78 -11.58
CA MET A 85 -8.24 15.92 -10.49
C MET A 85 -8.60 14.46 -10.75
N PRO A 86 -7.64 13.52 -10.64
CA PRO A 86 -7.90 12.11 -10.84
C PRO A 86 -8.85 11.58 -9.76
N GLN A 87 -9.85 10.80 -10.19
CA GLN A 87 -10.83 10.18 -9.33
C GLN A 87 -10.60 8.66 -9.29
N TRP A 88 -10.65 8.08 -8.08
CA TRP A 88 -10.40 6.67 -7.88
C TRP A 88 -11.53 6.02 -7.09
N ARG A 89 -12.15 4.98 -7.65
CA ARG A 89 -13.00 4.08 -6.87
C ARG A 89 -12.13 3.12 -6.10
N VAL A 90 -12.14 3.17 -4.77
CA VAL A 90 -11.34 2.27 -3.94
C VAL A 90 -11.85 0.84 -4.05
N THR A 91 -10.99 -0.11 -4.38
CA THR A 91 -11.35 -1.54 -4.54
C THR A 91 -10.81 -2.43 -3.43
N ASP A 92 -9.74 -1.99 -2.76
CA ASP A 92 -9.16 -2.69 -1.61
C ASP A 92 -8.32 -1.74 -0.76
N VAL A 93 -8.08 -2.14 0.49
CA VAL A 93 -7.21 -1.47 1.45
C VAL A 93 -6.44 -2.52 2.23
N ILE A 94 -5.15 -2.27 2.46
CA ILE A 94 -4.28 -3.14 3.27
C ILE A 94 -3.41 -2.30 4.22
N ALA A 95 -3.14 -2.81 5.43
CA ALA A 95 -2.17 -2.17 6.32
C ALA A 95 -0.75 -2.32 5.78
N VAL A 96 -0.01 -1.23 5.84
CA VAL A 96 1.45 -1.25 5.74
C VAL A 96 1.98 -1.63 7.13
N PRO A 97 2.84 -2.65 7.25
CA PRO A 97 3.50 -2.94 8.53
C PRO A 97 4.23 -1.69 9.05
N SER A 98 4.28 -1.51 10.37
CA SER A 98 5.03 -0.39 10.94
C SER A 98 6.46 -0.38 10.40
N MET A 99 6.85 0.74 9.79
CA MET A 99 8.17 0.90 9.20
C MET A 99 9.21 1.01 10.32
N ARG A 100 10.31 0.27 10.15
CA ARG A 100 11.48 0.37 11.03
C ARG A 100 12.31 1.58 10.63
N PRO A 101 13.20 2.07 11.51
CA PRO A 101 14.23 3.00 11.09
C PRO A 101 14.96 2.45 9.85
N HIS A 102 15.17 3.32 8.87
CA HIS A 102 15.82 3.01 7.58
C HIS A 102 15.02 2.16 6.59
N GLU A 103 13.76 1.84 6.89
CA GLU A 103 12.88 1.27 5.88
C GLU A 103 12.19 2.36 5.05
N ALA A 104 11.99 2.08 3.77
CA ALA A 104 11.19 2.89 2.87
C ALA A 104 10.10 2.04 2.22
N LEU A 105 8.95 2.66 1.98
CA LEU A 105 7.87 2.07 1.18
C LEU A 105 8.10 2.44 -0.28
N GLN A 106 8.37 1.43 -1.11
CA GLN A 106 8.55 1.56 -2.56
C GLN A 106 7.27 1.10 -3.25
N ILE A 107 6.81 1.86 -4.26
CA ILE A 107 5.57 1.59 -4.99
C ILE A 107 5.82 1.75 -6.49
N GLY A 108 5.55 0.71 -7.27
CA GLY A 108 5.61 0.74 -8.74
C GLY A 108 7.02 0.70 -9.33
N THR A 109 8.06 0.73 -8.51
CA THR A 109 9.48 0.70 -8.89
C THR A 109 10.14 -0.65 -8.56
N CYS A 110 9.34 -1.71 -8.43
CA CYS A 110 9.80 -3.03 -8.04
C CYS A 110 9.69 -4.04 -9.17
N GLU A 111 10.47 -5.11 -9.03
CA GLU A 111 10.40 -6.32 -9.84
C GLU A 111 10.04 -7.52 -8.96
N ALA A 112 9.38 -8.50 -9.58
CA ALA A 112 9.23 -9.85 -9.04
C ALA A 112 9.87 -10.85 -9.99
N ASP A 113 10.69 -11.75 -9.46
CA ASP A 113 11.40 -12.77 -10.23
C ASP A 113 12.22 -12.16 -11.41
N ARG A 114 12.83 -10.99 -11.15
CA ARG A 114 13.62 -10.17 -12.11
C ARG A 114 12.82 -9.63 -13.29
N LYS A 115 11.51 -9.45 -13.12
CA LYS A 115 10.64 -8.80 -14.12
C LYS A 115 10.01 -7.56 -13.50
N PRO A 116 10.13 -6.39 -14.16
CA PRO A 116 9.46 -5.17 -13.69
C PRO A 116 7.97 -5.41 -13.51
N ASP A 117 7.44 -4.99 -12.37
CA ASP A 117 6.01 -5.08 -12.09
C ASP A 117 5.56 -3.84 -11.31
N ALA A 118 4.99 -2.88 -12.04
CA ALA A 118 4.43 -1.65 -11.49
C ALA A 118 3.27 -1.89 -10.52
N ALA A 119 2.71 -3.12 -10.45
CA ALA A 119 1.67 -3.47 -9.49
C ALA A 119 2.22 -3.91 -8.12
N LEU A 120 3.53 -3.80 -7.88
CA LEU A 120 4.14 -4.13 -6.60
C LEU A 120 4.28 -2.91 -5.68
N ALA A 121 4.13 -3.17 -4.39
CA ALA A 121 4.57 -2.27 -3.32
C ALA A 121 5.32 -3.07 -2.25
N ALA A 122 6.40 -2.52 -1.73
CA ALA A 122 7.28 -3.23 -0.81
C ALA A 122 7.91 -2.32 0.25
N LEU A 123 8.11 -2.86 1.45
CA LEU A 123 8.97 -2.27 2.47
C LEU A 123 10.38 -2.81 2.33
N VAL A 124 11.31 -1.91 2.03
CA VAL A 124 12.72 -2.22 1.74
C VAL A 124 13.65 -1.56 2.76
N ASP A 125 14.78 -2.18 3.08
CA ASP A 125 15.86 -1.53 3.86
C ASP A 125 16.64 -0.58 2.93
N ALA A 126 16.38 0.72 3.04
CA ALA A 126 16.96 1.76 2.19
C ALA A 126 18.48 1.96 2.39
N ARG A 127 19.12 1.24 3.32
CA ARG A 127 20.59 1.20 3.44
C ARG A 127 21.23 0.18 2.50
N GLY A 128 20.43 -0.46 1.63
CA GLY A 128 20.95 -1.33 0.58
C GLY A 128 21.99 -0.59 -0.26
N ALA A 129 23.10 -1.28 -0.56
CA ALA A 129 24.07 -0.80 -1.53
C ALA A 129 23.67 -1.29 -2.93
N GLY A 130 23.82 -0.44 -3.94
CA GLY A 130 23.49 -0.74 -5.34
C GLY A 130 22.17 -0.15 -5.81
N GLU A 131 21.96 -0.24 -7.12
CA GLU A 131 20.78 0.29 -7.83
C GLU A 131 19.49 -0.44 -7.47
N MET A 132 19.58 -1.68 -6.99
CA MET A 132 18.43 -2.51 -6.60
C MET A 132 18.55 -2.95 -5.13
N VAL A 133 17.49 -2.72 -4.35
CA VAL A 133 17.36 -3.17 -2.98
C VAL A 133 16.63 -4.51 -2.94
N THR A 134 17.34 -5.56 -2.53
CA THR A 134 16.80 -6.92 -2.37
C THR A 134 16.43 -7.26 -0.91
N ARG A 135 16.79 -6.39 0.04
CA ARG A 135 16.40 -6.54 1.45
C ARG A 135 14.97 -6.07 1.65
N VAL A 136 14.03 -6.93 1.28
CA VAL A 136 12.59 -6.70 1.40
C VAL A 136 12.04 -7.42 2.63
N ARG A 137 11.27 -6.72 3.47
CA ARG A 137 10.62 -7.32 4.64
C ARG A 137 9.16 -7.72 4.37
N TRP A 138 8.51 -6.96 3.51
CA TRP A 138 7.10 -7.11 3.21
C TRP A 138 6.85 -6.64 1.79
N ALA A 139 6.02 -7.38 1.05
CA ALA A 139 5.62 -7.01 -0.29
C ALA A 139 4.20 -7.48 -0.58
N VAL A 140 3.49 -6.65 -1.34
CA VAL A 140 2.16 -6.94 -1.87
C VAL A 140 2.11 -6.60 -3.35
N ARG A 141 1.20 -7.26 -4.05
CA ARG A 141 0.91 -7.02 -5.46
C ARG A 141 -0.56 -6.69 -5.63
N LEU A 142 -0.87 -5.66 -6.41
CA LEU A 142 -2.23 -5.43 -6.89
C LEU A 142 -2.56 -6.41 -8.01
N GLN A 143 -3.56 -7.25 -7.80
CA GLN A 143 -4.15 -8.06 -8.86
C GLN A 143 -5.02 -7.18 -9.75
N ARG A 144 -4.67 -7.06 -11.03
CA ARG A 144 -5.28 -6.13 -12.00
C ARG A 144 -6.77 -6.43 -12.22
N ASP A 145 -7.11 -7.70 -12.34
CA ASP A 145 -8.47 -8.15 -12.63
C ASP A 145 -9.40 -7.88 -11.45
N SER A 146 -9.00 -8.32 -10.26
CA SER A 146 -9.84 -8.21 -9.06
C SER A 146 -9.74 -6.85 -8.36
N GLY A 147 -8.68 -6.07 -8.62
CA GLY A 147 -8.39 -4.85 -7.88
C GLY A 147 -8.05 -5.09 -6.40
N ARG A 148 -7.57 -6.29 -6.04
CA ARG A 148 -7.24 -6.69 -4.66
C ARG A 148 -5.74 -6.81 -4.45
N PHE A 149 -5.29 -6.49 -3.24
CA PHE A 149 -3.93 -6.78 -2.83
C PHE A 149 -3.76 -8.26 -2.48
N VAL A 150 -2.66 -8.84 -2.93
CA VAL A 150 -2.19 -10.15 -2.46
C VAL A 150 -0.77 -10.02 -1.94
N THR A 151 -0.47 -10.71 -0.84
CA THR A 151 0.91 -10.81 -0.34
C THR A 151 1.74 -11.62 -1.32
N VAL A 152 2.96 -11.16 -1.59
CA VAL A 152 3.94 -11.90 -2.39
C VAL A 152 5.17 -12.22 -1.53
N SER A 153 5.97 -13.19 -1.97
CA SER A 153 7.19 -13.55 -1.27
C SER A 153 8.19 -12.40 -1.35
N ALA A 154 8.60 -11.86 -0.20
CA ALA A 154 9.64 -10.82 -0.15
C ALA A 154 10.96 -11.28 -0.78
N ALA A 155 11.26 -12.59 -0.76
CA ALA A 155 12.49 -13.15 -1.32
C ALA A 155 12.56 -13.10 -2.85
N THR A 156 11.43 -12.89 -3.54
CA THR A 156 11.39 -12.77 -5.00
C THR A 156 11.34 -11.33 -5.48
N VAL A 157 11.28 -10.36 -4.55
CA VAL A 157 11.11 -8.94 -4.86
C VAL A 157 12.42 -8.19 -4.71
N ALA A 158 12.69 -7.30 -5.67
CA ALA A 158 13.70 -6.25 -5.56
C ALA A 158 13.10 -4.92 -6.02
N CYS A 159 13.51 -3.81 -5.43
CA CYS A 159 13.02 -2.49 -5.84
C CYS A 159 14.19 -1.58 -6.20
N ILE A 160 13.94 -0.61 -7.08
CA ILE A 160 14.92 0.43 -7.39
C ILE A 160 15.28 1.16 -6.10
N ASN A 161 16.57 1.38 -5.90
CA ASN A 161 17.08 2.23 -4.84
C ASN A 161 17.03 3.68 -5.31
N GLU A 162 15.96 4.39 -4.96
CA GLU A 162 15.75 5.77 -5.40
C GLU A 162 16.82 6.76 -4.91
N GLY A 163 17.63 6.39 -3.90
CA GLY A 163 18.77 7.18 -3.42
C GLY A 163 20.14 6.72 -3.94
N PHE A 164 20.19 5.82 -4.93
CA PHE A 164 21.45 5.35 -5.50
C PHE A 164 21.98 6.32 -6.56
N GLY A 165 23.24 6.75 -6.41
CA GLY A 165 23.92 7.62 -7.37
C GLY A 165 23.78 9.13 -7.09
N GLU A 166 23.10 9.51 -6.01
CA GLU A 166 23.08 10.88 -5.46
C GLU A 166 24.33 11.20 -4.62
#